data_AF-A0A922YXR7-F1
#
_entry.id   AF-A0A922YXR7-F1
#
_cell.length_a   1.000
_cell.length_b   1.000
_cell.length_c   1.000
_cell.angle_alpha   90.00
_cell.angle_beta   90.00
_cell.angle_gamma   90.00
#
_symmetry.space_group_name_H-M   'P 1'
#
loop_
_entity.id
_entity.type
_entity.pdbx_description
1 polymer ?
#
loop_
_entity_poly.entity_id
_entity_poly.type
_entity_poly.pdbx_seq_one_letter_code
_entity_poly.pdbx_strand_id
1 'polypeptide(L)'
;RLTERPLPVDPVDLQGTGASGGAEAPETEASQTDWIDAERWEAFAEFDDSVGSLRREIVGEFLSSLGGRIAEISRAVAAEDAQALRQATHVLKGSAGNVGAQGLARACEDLERLTDQPERARALLTALEHAAQATVQALKAL
;
A
#
# COMPACT_ATOMS: atom_id res chain seq x y z
N ARG A 1 -75.08 -19.04 36.68
CA ARG A 1 -74.28 -18.17 37.59
C ARG A 1 -73.21 -19.04 38.23
N LEU A 2 -72.01 -18.47 38.49
CA LEU A 2 -70.69 -19.09 38.78
C LEU A 2 -69.84 -19.17 37.50
N THR A 3 -69.01 -18.15 37.26
CA THR A 3 -67.54 -18.06 37.53
C THR A 3 -66.77 -18.78 36.42
N GLU A 4 -65.76 -18.21 35.75
CA GLU A 4 -64.49 -17.70 36.29
C GLU A 4 -63.85 -16.62 35.38
N ARG A 5 -62.99 -15.79 35.99
CA ARG A 5 -62.26 -14.63 35.43
C ARG A 5 -60.82 -15.06 35.02
N PRO A 6 -60.14 -14.37 34.09
CA PRO A 6 -59.03 -14.93 33.30
C PRO A 6 -57.65 -14.79 33.96
N LEU A 7 -56.66 -15.52 33.42
CA LEU A 7 -55.24 -15.35 33.72
C LEU A 7 -54.56 -14.45 32.66
N PRO A 8 -53.63 -13.57 33.07
CA PRO A 8 -52.96 -12.60 32.19
C PRO A 8 -51.78 -13.23 31.43
N VAL A 9 -51.59 -12.80 30.18
CA VAL A 9 -50.33 -12.97 29.44
C VAL A 9 -49.46 -11.73 29.67
N ASP A 10 -48.23 -11.93 30.10
CA ASP A 10 -47.28 -10.86 30.39
C ASP A 10 -46.97 -10.02 29.14
N PRO A 11 -46.78 -8.70 29.29
CA PRO A 11 -46.41 -7.82 28.19
C PRO A 11 -44.97 -8.09 27.74
N VAL A 12 -44.80 -8.36 26.45
CA VAL A 12 -43.49 -8.39 25.79
C VAL A 12 -42.92 -6.97 25.80
N ASP A 13 -41.86 -6.77 26.59
CA ASP A 13 -41.13 -5.50 26.70
C ASP A 13 -40.31 -5.29 25.40
N LEU A 14 -40.85 -4.50 24.49
CA LEU A 14 -40.14 -4.00 23.30
C LEU A 14 -39.45 -2.69 23.67
N GLN A 15 -38.27 -2.78 24.30
CA GLN A 15 -37.36 -1.66 24.43
C GLN A 15 -36.32 -1.70 23.31
N GLY A 16 -36.46 -0.76 22.38
CA GLY A 16 -35.35 -0.30 21.57
C GLY A 16 -34.47 0.67 22.35
N THR A 17 -33.19 0.70 21.96
CA THR A 17 -32.20 1.80 21.95
C THR A 17 -30.87 1.35 22.53
N GLY A 18 -29.79 1.71 21.83
CA GLY A 18 -28.44 1.68 22.39
C GLY A 18 -27.43 1.02 21.47
N ALA A 19 -26.71 1.85 20.73
CA ALA A 19 -25.57 1.48 19.92
C ALA A 19 -24.51 0.70 20.73
N SER A 20 -23.94 -0.34 20.12
CA SER A 20 -22.56 -0.74 20.37
C SER A 20 -21.94 -1.10 19.02
N GLY A 21 -21.54 -0.06 18.30
CA GLY A 21 -20.58 -0.17 17.23
C GLY A 21 -19.20 -0.38 17.87
N GLY A 22 -18.85 -1.64 18.11
CA GLY A 22 -17.47 -2.06 18.36
C GLY A 22 -16.70 -2.09 17.05
N ALA A 23 -16.52 -0.92 16.44
CA ALA A 23 -15.47 -0.69 15.46
C ALA A 23 -14.20 -0.34 16.24
N GLU A 24 -13.57 -1.34 16.84
CA GLU A 24 -12.19 -1.19 17.29
C GLU A 24 -11.30 -1.27 16.05
N ALA A 25 -10.74 -0.11 15.74
CA ALA A 25 -9.86 0.17 14.63
C ALA A 25 -8.67 -0.81 14.60
N PRO A 26 -8.17 -1.20 13.42
CA PRO A 26 -6.83 -1.77 13.37
C PRO A 26 -5.86 -0.65 13.75
N GLU A 27 -5.26 -0.79 14.92
CA GLU A 27 -4.11 -0.04 15.39
C GLU A 27 -3.01 -0.16 14.33
N THR A 28 -2.93 0.87 13.48
CA THR A 28 -1.90 1.01 12.46
C THR A 28 -0.64 1.52 13.16
N GLU A 29 -0.05 0.66 13.98
CA GLU A 29 1.37 0.77 14.32
C GLU A 29 2.15 0.02 13.23
N ALA A 30 2.10 0.56 12.01
CA ALA A 30 3.02 0.16 10.96
C ALA A 30 4.42 0.64 11.36
N SER A 31 5.24 -0.30 11.81
CA SER A 31 6.69 -0.18 11.98
C SER A 31 7.29 0.62 10.82
N GLN A 32 7.85 1.78 11.13
CA GLN A 32 8.50 2.69 10.17
C GLN A 32 9.84 2.15 9.62
N THR A 33 10.03 0.84 9.56
CA THR A 33 11.32 0.22 9.19
C THR A 33 11.20 -0.94 8.19
N ASP A 34 10.01 -1.42 7.84
CA ASP A 34 9.87 -2.52 6.86
C ASP A 34 9.71 -1.99 5.43
N TRP A 35 10.59 -1.05 5.06
CA TRP A 35 10.66 -0.50 3.72
C TRP A 35 11.50 -1.37 2.78
N ILE A 36 12.21 -2.38 3.31
CA ILE A 36 12.97 -3.40 2.59
C ILE A 36 12.47 -4.80 2.99
N ASP A 37 12.18 -5.67 2.02
CA ASP A 37 12.02 -7.12 2.21
C ASP A 37 13.37 -7.77 2.58
N ALA A 38 13.60 -7.94 3.88
CA ALA A 38 14.84 -8.51 4.40
C ALA A 38 15.09 -9.96 3.94
N GLU A 39 14.03 -10.75 3.69
CA GLU A 39 14.13 -12.15 3.29
C GLU A 39 14.67 -12.27 1.86
N ARG A 40 14.19 -11.41 0.94
CA ARG A 40 14.75 -11.30 -0.41
C ARG A 40 16.20 -10.82 -0.42
N TRP A 41 16.52 -9.87 0.45
CA TRP A 41 17.88 -9.35 0.57
C TRP A 41 18.87 -10.38 1.11
N GLU A 42 18.44 -11.20 2.08
CA GLU A 42 19.22 -12.33 2.60
C GLU A 42 19.42 -13.42 1.53
N ALA A 43 18.38 -13.72 0.75
CA ALA A 43 18.51 -14.64 -0.38
C ALA A 43 19.53 -14.16 -1.42
N PHE A 44 19.61 -12.85 -1.69
CA PHE A 44 20.69 -12.32 -2.53
C PHE A 44 22.05 -12.44 -1.85
N ALA A 45 22.14 -12.26 -0.53
CA ALA A 45 23.39 -12.38 0.23
C ALA A 45 24.00 -13.79 0.18
N GLU A 46 23.17 -14.84 0.07
CA GLU A 46 23.64 -16.23 -0.10
C GLU A 46 24.41 -16.44 -1.40
N PHE A 47 24.06 -15.71 -2.46
CA PHE A 47 24.70 -15.78 -3.79
C PHE A 47 25.66 -14.63 -4.08
N ASP A 48 25.78 -13.67 -3.16
CA ASP A 48 26.63 -12.49 -3.32
C ASP A 48 28.07 -12.78 -2.90
N ASP A 49 28.99 -11.96 -3.38
CA ASP A 49 30.35 -11.97 -2.84
C ASP A 49 30.40 -11.37 -1.43
N SER A 50 31.53 -11.58 -0.75
CA SER A 50 31.75 -11.06 0.62
C SER A 50 31.69 -9.54 0.72
N VAL A 51 31.70 -8.83 -0.42
CA VAL A 51 31.55 -7.39 -0.48
C VAL A 51 30.14 -6.96 -0.88
N GLY A 52 29.22 -7.82 -1.28
CA GLY A 52 27.85 -7.45 -1.64
C GLY A 52 27.68 -6.81 -3.03
N SER A 53 28.51 -7.19 -4.01
CA SER A 53 28.53 -6.58 -5.35
C SER A 53 27.24 -6.72 -6.13
N LEU A 54 26.57 -7.87 -6.07
CA LEU A 54 25.31 -8.10 -6.78
C LEU A 54 24.20 -7.19 -6.24
N ARG A 55 24.08 -7.07 -4.91
CA ARG A 55 23.08 -6.19 -4.30
C ARG A 55 23.33 -4.72 -4.62
N ARG A 56 24.59 -4.28 -4.66
CA ARG A 56 24.95 -2.92 -5.10
C ARG A 56 24.60 -2.65 -6.56
N GLU A 57 24.82 -3.63 -7.45
CA GLU A 57 24.47 -3.50 -8.86
C GLU A 57 22.94 -3.36 -9.03
N ILE A 58 22.17 -4.24 -8.38
CA ILE A 58 20.70 -4.20 -8.40
C ILE A 58 20.17 -2.86 -7.87
N VAL A 59 20.72 -2.37 -6.74
CA VAL A 59 20.36 -1.05 -6.20
C VAL A 59 20.76 0.07 -7.14
N GLY A 60 21.96 0.01 -7.73
CA GLY A 60 22.43 1.00 -8.69
C GLY A 60 21.50 1.13 -9.90
N GLU A 61 21.09 0.00 -10.48
CA GLU A 61 20.16 -0.05 -11.62
C GLU A 61 18.74 0.40 -11.24
N PHE A 62 18.28 0.05 -10.05
CA PHE A 62 17.00 0.55 -9.55
C PHE A 62 17.03 2.08 -9.39
N LEU A 63 18.07 2.63 -8.74
CA LEU A 63 18.20 4.07 -8.52
C LEU A 63 18.39 4.86 -9.82
N SER A 64 19.11 4.30 -10.81
CA SER A 64 19.32 4.93 -12.11
C SER A 64 18.01 5.05 -12.90
N SER A 65 17.14 4.04 -12.80
CA SER A 65 15.88 3.96 -13.55
C SER A 65 14.67 4.58 -12.83
N LEU A 66 14.72 4.72 -11.50
CA LEU A 66 13.60 5.21 -10.68
C LEU A 66 13.10 6.57 -11.12
N GLY A 67 13.99 7.54 -11.35
CA GLY A 67 13.59 8.90 -11.75
C GLY A 67 12.82 8.93 -13.08
N GLY A 68 13.27 8.13 -14.05
CA GLY A 68 12.59 7.99 -15.34
C GLY A 68 11.18 7.40 -15.20
N ARG A 69 11.03 6.35 -14.38
CA ARG A 69 9.75 5.69 -14.10
C ARG A 69 8.75 6.62 -13.41
N ILE A 70 9.20 7.41 -12.41
CA ILE A 70 8.34 8.41 -11.75
C ILE A 70 7.89 9.48 -12.75
N ALA A 71 8.78 9.93 -13.65
CA ALA A 71 8.42 10.89 -14.69
C ALA A 71 7.41 10.32 -15.70
N GLU A 72 7.52 9.04 -16.06
CA GLU A 72 6.54 8.35 -16.90
C GLU A 72 5.16 8.28 -16.25
N ILE A 73 5.09 7.90 -14.98
CA ILE A 73 3.85 7.87 -14.19
C ILE A 73 3.23 9.28 -14.14
N SER A 74 4.05 10.29 -13.84
CA SER A 74 3.61 11.69 -13.77
C SER A 74 3.01 12.16 -15.10
N ARG A 75 3.64 11.82 -16.22
CA ARG A 75 3.12 12.13 -17.57
C ARG A 75 1.81 11.40 -17.86
N ALA A 76 1.70 10.13 -17.51
CA ALA A 76 0.49 9.35 -17.72
C ALA A 76 -0.70 9.91 -16.90
N VAL A 77 -0.46 10.31 -15.65
CA VAL A 77 -1.46 10.99 -14.81
C VAL A 77 -1.88 12.35 -15.41
N ALA A 78 -0.92 13.14 -15.90
CA ALA A 78 -1.21 14.44 -16.52
C ALA A 78 -2.00 14.30 -17.83
N ALA A 79 -1.71 13.26 -18.63
CA ALA A 79 -2.40 12.96 -19.88
C ALA A 79 -3.72 12.19 -19.69
N GLU A 80 -4.07 11.81 -18.45
CA GLU A 80 -5.21 10.94 -18.14
C GLU A 80 -5.17 9.61 -18.94
N ASP A 81 -3.97 9.12 -19.23
CA ASP A 81 -3.75 7.88 -19.97
C ASP A 81 -3.74 6.68 -19.01
N ALA A 82 -4.92 6.10 -18.81
CA ALA A 82 -5.13 4.93 -17.95
C ALA A 82 -4.25 3.73 -18.30
N GLN A 83 -3.98 3.51 -19.60
CA GLN A 83 -3.17 2.38 -20.06
C GLN A 83 -1.70 2.62 -19.75
N ALA A 84 -1.18 3.79 -20.11
CA ALA A 84 0.21 4.17 -19.81
C ALA A 84 0.44 4.22 -18.30
N LEU A 85 -0.53 4.72 -17.52
CA LEU A 85 -0.45 4.76 -16.07
C LEU A 85 -0.30 3.36 -15.50
N ARG A 86 -1.21 2.44 -15.87
CA ARG A 86 -1.17 1.04 -15.42
C ARG A 86 0.15 0.36 -15.76
N GLN A 87 0.66 0.58 -16.98
CA GLN A 87 1.91 -0.03 -17.41
C GLN A 87 3.11 0.50 -16.63
N ALA A 88 3.21 1.82 -16.48
CA ALA A 88 4.32 2.45 -15.78
C ALA A 88 4.36 2.09 -14.28
N THR A 89 3.20 2.10 -13.61
CA THR A 89 3.09 1.68 -12.21
C THR A 89 3.35 0.19 -12.02
N HIS A 90 2.89 -0.68 -12.94
CA HIS A 90 3.18 -2.11 -12.89
C HIS A 90 4.67 -2.42 -12.99
N VAL A 91 5.35 -1.76 -13.92
CA VAL A 91 6.79 -1.89 -14.12
C VAL A 91 7.56 -1.39 -12.88
N LEU A 92 7.18 -0.23 -12.34
CA LEU A 92 7.81 0.32 -11.12
C LEU A 92 7.56 -0.55 -9.89
N LYS A 93 6.33 -1.06 -9.71
CA LYS A 93 5.96 -1.98 -8.62
C LYS A 93 6.84 -3.21 -8.59
N GLY A 94 7.03 -3.87 -9.74
CA GLY A 94 7.90 -5.04 -9.85
C GLY A 94 9.34 -4.73 -9.45
N SER A 95 9.90 -3.63 -9.96
CA SER A 95 11.27 -3.22 -9.60
C SER A 95 11.40 -2.82 -8.12
N ALA A 96 10.41 -2.14 -7.55
CA ALA A 96 10.37 -1.78 -6.14
C ALA A 96 10.33 -3.03 -5.27
N GLY A 97 9.52 -4.03 -5.64
CA GLY A 97 9.49 -5.32 -4.96
C GLY A 97 10.82 -6.07 -5.01
N ASN A 98 11.58 -5.97 -6.11
CA ASN A 98 12.88 -6.65 -6.23
C ASN A 98 13.94 -6.08 -5.28
N VAL A 99 13.96 -4.76 -5.06
CA VAL A 99 14.85 -4.12 -4.07
C VAL A 99 14.22 -4.07 -2.67
N GLY A 100 13.08 -4.70 -2.48
CA GLY A 100 12.37 -4.74 -1.21
C GLY A 100 11.60 -3.46 -0.86
N ALA A 101 11.56 -2.43 -1.71
CA ALA A 101 10.92 -1.13 -1.50
C ALA A 101 9.37 -1.21 -1.36
N GLN A 102 8.88 -1.79 -0.26
CA GLN A 102 7.46 -2.14 -0.09
C GLN A 102 6.55 -0.93 -0.10
N GLY A 103 6.96 0.17 0.54
CA GLY A 103 6.17 1.41 0.55
C GLY A 103 5.93 1.96 -0.86
N LEU A 104 6.98 1.94 -1.70
CA LEU A 104 6.87 2.36 -3.09
C LEU A 104 6.04 1.37 -3.93
N ALA A 105 6.18 0.07 -3.70
CA ALA A 105 5.39 -0.95 -4.38
C ALA A 105 3.88 -0.80 -4.08
N ARG A 106 3.51 -0.55 -2.82
CA ARG A 106 2.11 -0.30 -2.41
C ARG A 106 1.55 0.97 -3.05
N ALA A 107 2.31 2.06 -3.06
CA ALA A 107 1.89 3.30 -3.72
C ALA A 107 1.65 3.11 -5.24
N CYS A 108 2.47 2.29 -5.90
CA CYS A 108 2.24 1.92 -7.31
C CYS A 108 0.95 1.10 -7.47
N GLU A 109 0.70 0.15 -6.57
CA GLU A 109 -0.51 -0.67 -6.58
C GLU A 109 -1.78 0.18 -6.39
N ASP A 110 -1.76 1.15 -5.48
CA ASP A 110 -2.90 2.05 -5.27
C ASP A 110 -3.15 2.93 -6.49
N LEU A 111 -2.11 3.41 -7.17
CA LEU A 111 -2.24 4.13 -8.45
C LEU A 111 -2.81 3.24 -9.57
N GLU A 112 -2.41 1.95 -9.68
CA GLU A 112 -2.97 1.00 -10.65
C GLU A 112 -4.49 0.81 -10.49
N ARG A 113 -5.01 0.95 -9.27
CA ARG A 113 -6.45 0.81 -8.97
C ARG A 113 -7.25 2.08 -9.28
N LEU A 114 -6.57 3.21 -9.48
CA LEU A 114 -7.17 4.51 -9.69
C LEU A 114 -7.06 5.01 -11.14
N THR A 115 -6.76 4.12 -12.10
CA THR A 115 -6.65 4.46 -13.52
C THR A 115 -7.89 5.16 -14.09
N ASP A 116 -9.06 4.86 -13.52
CA ASP A 116 -10.35 5.39 -13.96
C ASP A 116 -10.79 6.60 -13.11
N GLN A 117 -9.93 7.09 -12.21
CA GLN A 117 -10.20 8.17 -11.26
C GLN A 117 -9.04 9.19 -11.29
N PRO A 118 -8.91 10.00 -12.35
CA PRO A 118 -7.74 10.84 -12.60
C PRO A 118 -7.44 11.84 -11.48
N GLU A 119 -8.48 12.42 -10.85
CA GLU A 119 -8.29 13.35 -9.72
C GLU A 119 -7.70 12.66 -8.48
N ARG A 120 -8.09 11.41 -8.21
CA ARG A 120 -7.51 10.63 -7.12
C ARG A 120 -6.11 10.13 -7.45
N ALA A 121 -5.87 9.77 -8.71
CA ALA A 121 -4.52 9.41 -9.18
C ALA A 121 -3.54 10.60 -9.04
N ARG A 122 -3.98 11.82 -9.39
CA ARG A 122 -3.22 13.06 -9.17
C ARG A 122 -2.89 13.29 -7.70
N ALA A 123 -3.85 13.08 -6.80
CA ALA A 123 -3.62 13.23 -5.36
C ALA A 123 -2.60 12.21 -4.81
N LEU A 124 -2.60 10.97 -5.32
CA LEU A 124 -1.63 9.95 -4.91
C LEU A 124 -0.24 10.12 -5.53
N LEU A 125 -0.09 10.93 -6.59
CA LEU A 125 1.21 11.15 -7.21
C LEU A 125 2.22 11.75 -6.22
N THR A 126 1.81 12.72 -5.41
CA THR A 126 2.66 13.31 -4.36
C THR A 126 3.09 12.26 -3.33
N ALA A 127 2.19 11.34 -2.96
CA ALA A 127 2.52 10.26 -2.02
C ALA A 127 3.53 9.27 -2.63
N LEU A 128 3.40 8.95 -3.92
CA LEU A 128 4.36 8.14 -4.65
C LEU A 128 5.75 8.80 -4.68
N GLU A 129 5.82 10.10 -4.96
CA GLU A 129 7.08 10.86 -4.98
C GLU A 129 7.77 10.85 -3.61
N HIS A 130 7.02 11.04 -2.52
CA HIS A 130 7.57 10.93 -1.17
C HIS A 130 8.07 9.52 -0.86
N ALA A 131 7.32 8.47 -1.24
CA ALA A 131 7.74 7.09 -1.07
C ALA A 131 9.02 6.78 -1.87
N ALA A 132 9.13 7.32 -3.09
CA ALA A 132 10.33 7.20 -3.91
C ALA A 132 11.53 7.89 -3.26
N GLN A 133 11.36 9.10 -2.74
CA GLN A 133 12.43 9.81 -2.02
C GLN A 133 12.89 9.07 -0.77
N ALA A 134 11.95 8.56 0.05
CA ALA A 134 12.28 7.76 1.23
C ALA A 134 13.07 6.49 0.85
N THR A 135 12.64 5.81 -0.22
CA THR A 135 13.34 4.63 -0.76
C THR A 135 14.77 4.98 -1.18
N VAL A 136 14.97 6.10 -1.90
CA VAL A 136 16.32 6.52 -2.33
C VAL A 136 17.23 6.80 -1.14
N GLN A 137 16.75 7.53 -0.13
CA GLN A 137 17.56 7.87 1.04
C GLN A 137 18.00 6.62 1.78
N ALA A 138 17.07 5.70 1.96
CA ALA A 138 17.35 4.53 2.77
C ALA A 138 18.19 3.50 1.98
N LEU A 139 18.07 3.41 0.64
CA LEU A 139 18.96 2.56 -0.18
C LEU A 139 20.40 3.10 -0.22
N LYS A 140 20.58 4.42 -0.12
CA LYS A 140 21.91 5.06 -0.05
C LYS A 140 22.59 4.91 1.32
N ALA A 141 21.84 4.50 2.35
CA ALA A 141 22.36 4.30 3.70
C ALA A 141 22.82 2.85 3.97
N LEU A 142 22.58 1.93 3.03
CA LEU A 142 23.10 0.56 3.01
C LEU A 142 24.57 0.53 2.56
#